data_AF-A0AAV7MIP9-F1
#
_entry.id   AF-A0AAV7MIP9-F1
#
_cell.length_a   1.000
_cell.length_b   1.000
_cell.length_c   1.000
_cell.angle_alpha   90.00
_cell.angle_beta   90.00
_cell.angle_gamma   90.00
#
_symmetry.space_group_name_H-M   'P 1'
#
loop_
_entity.id
_entity.type
_entity.pdbx_description
1 polymer ?
#
loop_
_entity_poly.entity_id
_entity_poly.type
_entity_poly.pdbx_seq_one_letter_code
_entity_poly.pdbx_strand_id
1 'polypeptide(L)'
;MSLAGHTIPHHHVRLSAGVKEDLKMWCIFLESFNGIPIRAWPLCEWDVQIYSDASGASGFGIYWQGKFCVEEWPPAWRAGGRSIAFLELFPLVVAVCVWGQWLMHKRVLFRVDNMAVVQVINRQSAREAQVLQLLRVFVLECLLAIPISGRDMCRGE
;
A
#
# COMPACT_ATOMS: atom_id res chain seq x y z
N MET A 1 -8.66 7.07 15.89
CA MET A 1 -9.09 8.38 16.42
C MET A 1 -9.96 9.02 15.35
N SER A 2 -11.22 9.30 15.66
CA SER A 2 -12.16 9.93 14.73
C SER A 2 -11.99 11.44 14.78
N LEU A 3 -11.75 12.09 13.63
CA LEU A 3 -11.83 13.54 13.47
C LEU A 3 -13.31 13.89 13.24
N ALA A 4 -14.13 13.82 14.28
CA ALA A 4 -15.47 14.39 14.22
C ALA A 4 -15.35 15.92 14.21
N GLY A 5 -16.00 16.58 13.26
CA GLY A 5 -16.02 18.04 13.17
C GLY A 5 -16.67 18.65 14.42
N HIS A 6 -15.86 19.28 15.26
CA HIS A 6 -16.36 19.99 16.43
C HIS A 6 -16.87 21.38 16.01
N THR A 7 -18.12 21.67 16.32
CA THR A 7 -18.86 22.92 16.04
C THR A 7 -18.50 24.05 17.02
N ILE A 8 -17.22 24.21 17.36
CA ILE A 8 -16.75 25.31 18.21
C ILE A 8 -15.85 26.22 17.35
N PRO A 9 -16.24 27.49 17.11
CA PRO A 9 -15.40 28.45 16.41
C PRO A 9 -14.04 28.57 17.09
N HIS A 10 -12.95 28.55 16.30
CA HIS A 10 -11.55 28.71 16.77
C HIS A 10 -10.97 27.56 17.62
N HIS A 11 -11.59 26.37 17.62
CA HIS A 11 -10.99 25.21 18.26
C HIS A 11 -9.75 24.71 17.49
N HIS A 12 -8.58 24.78 18.11
CA HIS A 12 -7.34 24.25 17.55
C HIS A 12 -7.19 22.75 17.87
N VAL A 13 -7.01 21.92 16.85
CA VAL A 13 -6.72 20.50 17.01
C VAL A 13 -5.20 20.29 16.94
N ARG A 14 -4.63 19.67 17.98
CA ARG A 14 -3.22 19.25 17.96
C ARG A 14 -3.07 18.00 17.09
N LEU A 15 -2.41 18.15 15.96
CA LEU A 15 -2.08 17.00 15.09
C LEU A 15 -0.96 16.18 15.72
N SER A 16 -1.17 14.86 15.80
CA SER A 16 -0.11 13.92 16.18
C SER A 16 0.97 13.87 15.11
N ALA A 17 2.14 13.32 15.44
CA ALA A 17 3.17 13.05 14.45
C ALA A 17 2.59 12.23 13.29
N GLY A 18 1.97 11.07 13.60
CA GLY A 18 1.42 10.17 12.58
C GLY A 18 0.48 10.84 11.58
N VAL A 19 -0.39 11.75 12.04
CA VAL A 19 -1.26 12.53 11.15
C VAL A 19 -0.45 13.45 10.22
N LYS A 20 0.63 14.07 10.71
CA LYS A 20 1.53 14.86 9.87
C LYS A 20 2.25 13.99 8.84
N GLU A 21 2.64 12.77 9.18
CA GLU A 21 3.21 11.83 8.20
C GLU A 21 2.20 11.42 7.13
N ASP A 22 0.92 11.20 7.51
CA ASP A 22 -0.14 10.93 6.54
C ASP A 22 -0.32 12.14 5.60
N LEU A 23 -0.38 13.37 6.15
CA LEU A 23 -0.49 14.59 5.36
C LEU A 23 0.69 14.78 4.40
N LYS A 24 1.92 14.47 4.82
CA LYS A 24 3.09 14.51 3.92
C LYS A 24 2.95 13.54 2.75
N MET A 25 2.51 12.31 3.01
CA MET A 25 2.25 11.33 1.95
C MET A 25 1.18 11.83 0.98
N TRP A 26 0.10 12.41 1.49
CA TRP A 26 -0.94 13.02 0.65
C TRP A 26 -0.41 14.18 -0.19
N CYS A 27 0.45 15.06 0.36
CA CYS A 27 1.07 16.13 -0.41
C CYS A 27 1.89 15.57 -1.59
N ILE A 28 2.71 14.54 -1.36
CA ILE A 28 3.50 13.89 -2.42
C ILE A 28 2.58 13.34 -3.52
N PHE A 29 1.51 12.66 -3.14
CA PHE A 29 0.55 12.14 -4.13
C PHE A 29 -0.11 13.28 -4.93
N LEU A 30 -0.58 14.33 -4.25
CA LEU A 30 -1.30 15.44 -4.88
C LEU A 30 -0.45 16.23 -5.88
N GLU A 31 0.88 16.28 -5.73
CA GLU A 31 1.77 16.89 -6.72
C GLU A 31 1.74 16.17 -8.09
N SER A 32 1.49 14.85 -8.08
CA SER A 32 1.41 14.02 -9.29
C SER A 32 -0.03 13.75 -9.76
N PHE A 33 -1.02 14.14 -8.96
CA PHE A 33 -2.42 13.78 -9.20
C PHE A 33 -2.99 14.54 -10.39
N ASN A 34 -3.51 13.80 -11.37
CA ASN A 34 -4.03 14.35 -12.62
C ASN A 34 -5.51 14.76 -12.58
N GLY A 35 -6.14 14.77 -11.39
CA GLY A 35 -7.53 15.17 -11.21
C GLY A 35 -8.57 14.07 -11.46
N ILE A 36 -8.15 12.86 -11.86
CA ILE A 36 -9.10 11.77 -12.15
C ILE A 36 -9.26 10.89 -10.90
N PRO A 37 -10.48 10.80 -10.33
CA PRO A 37 -10.70 10.03 -9.11
C PRO A 37 -10.63 8.53 -9.37
N ILE A 38 -10.10 7.78 -8.39
CA ILE A 38 -10.06 6.32 -8.39
C ILE A 38 -11.48 5.78 -8.60
N ARG A 39 -11.74 5.17 -9.76
CA ARG A 39 -13.04 4.56 -10.05
C ARG A 39 -13.23 3.32 -9.18
N ALA A 40 -14.43 3.20 -8.62
CA ALA A 40 -14.90 1.93 -8.09
C ALA A 40 -15.10 0.96 -9.26
N TRP A 41 -14.30 -0.11 -9.29
CA TRP A 41 -14.42 -1.16 -10.30
C TRP A 41 -15.57 -2.11 -9.94
N PRO A 42 -16.34 -2.61 -10.93
CA PRO A 42 -17.32 -3.68 -10.67
C PRO A 42 -16.61 -4.93 -10.12
N LEU A 43 -17.24 -5.56 -9.13
CA LEU A 43 -16.66 -6.57 -8.23
C LEU A 43 -16.27 -7.92 -8.87
N CYS A 44 -16.34 -8.10 -10.19
CA CYS A 44 -16.43 -9.46 -10.71
C CYS A 44 -15.11 -10.18 -11.05
N GLU A 45 -13.97 -9.51 -11.32
CA GLU A 45 -12.72 -10.21 -11.71
C GLU A 45 -11.42 -9.48 -11.31
N TRP A 46 -10.29 -10.17 -11.29
CA TRP A 46 -8.94 -9.61 -11.05
C TRP A 46 -8.08 -9.81 -12.29
N ASP A 47 -7.30 -8.81 -12.68
CA ASP A 47 -6.46 -8.89 -13.88
C ASP A 47 -5.07 -9.49 -13.56
N VAL A 48 -4.62 -9.34 -12.31
CA VAL A 48 -3.31 -9.78 -11.84
C VAL A 48 -3.41 -10.40 -10.46
N GLN A 49 -2.67 -11.49 -10.24
CA GLN A 49 -2.47 -12.10 -8.93
C GLN A 49 -0.97 -12.04 -8.58
N ILE A 50 -0.67 -11.50 -7.39
CA ILE A 50 0.67 -11.44 -6.83
C ILE A 50 0.69 -12.31 -5.59
N TYR A 51 1.70 -13.16 -5.48
CA TYR A 51 1.90 -14.06 -4.35
C TYR A 51 3.10 -13.57 -3.55
N SER A 52 2.97 -13.52 -2.23
CA SER A 52 4.06 -13.17 -1.33
C SER A 52 4.19 -14.21 -0.24
N ASP A 53 5.42 -14.42 0.20
CA ASP A 53 5.74 -15.21 1.38
C ASP A 53 6.93 -14.57 2.09
N ALA A 54 6.94 -14.63 3.43
CA ALA A 54 8.01 -14.10 4.25
C ALA A 54 8.37 -15.07 5.36
N SER A 55 9.66 -15.33 5.51
CA SER A 55 10.20 -16.09 6.64
C SER A 55 10.72 -15.14 7.70
N GLY A 56 10.36 -15.36 8.97
CA GLY A 56 10.86 -14.54 10.09
C GLY A 56 12.38 -14.51 10.23
N ALA A 57 13.08 -15.58 9.81
CA ALA A 57 14.52 -15.75 10.02
C ALA A 57 15.37 -15.43 8.78
N SER A 58 14.83 -15.66 7.58
CA SER A 58 15.66 -15.75 6.37
C SER A 58 15.51 -14.54 5.45
N GLY A 59 14.30 -14.28 4.99
CA GLY A 59 14.03 -13.36 3.90
C GLY A 59 12.59 -13.40 3.43
N PHE A 60 12.35 -12.91 2.22
CA PHE A 60 11.04 -12.94 1.58
C PHE A 60 11.12 -13.38 0.12
N GLY A 61 9.96 -13.73 -0.42
CA GLY A 61 9.75 -13.95 -1.84
C GLY A 61 8.45 -13.31 -2.32
N ILE A 62 8.47 -12.79 -3.54
CA ILE A 62 7.29 -12.39 -4.30
C ILE A 62 7.29 -13.04 -5.67
N TYR A 63 6.11 -13.38 -6.18
CA TYR A 63 5.90 -14.00 -7.48
C TYR A 63 4.72 -13.40 -8.22
N TRP A 64 4.91 -13.14 -9.52
CA TRP A 64 3.88 -12.68 -10.45
C TRP A 64 4.21 -13.13 -11.88
N GLN A 65 3.34 -13.95 -12.49
CA GLN A 65 3.42 -14.37 -13.91
C GLN A 65 4.84 -14.76 -14.40
N GLY A 66 5.48 -15.70 -13.70
CA GLY A 66 6.83 -16.16 -14.04
C GLY A 66 7.97 -15.22 -13.61
N LYS A 67 7.65 -14.02 -13.10
CA LYS A 67 8.62 -13.12 -12.48
C LYS A 67 8.64 -13.37 -10.98
N PHE A 68 9.82 -13.36 -10.39
CA PHE A 68 9.98 -13.47 -8.95
C PHE A 68 11.09 -12.55 -8.46
N CYS A 69 10.99 -12.16 -7.20
CA CYS A 69 12.06 -11.48 -6.47
C CYS A 69 12.15 -12.16 -5.11
N VAL A 70 13.34 -12.63 -4.76
CA VAL A 70 13.63 -13.33 -3.51
C VAL A 70 14.89 -12.72 -2.95
N GLU A 71 14.82 -12.27 -1.71
CA GLU A 71 15.94 -11.59 -1.06
C GLU A 71 16.00 -11.99 0.41
N GLU A 72 17.22 -12.00 0.95
CA GLU A 72 17.43 -12.22 2.37
C GLU A 72 17.23 -10.94 3.17
N TRP A 73 16.79 -11.08 4.42
CA TRP A 73 16.68 -9.94 5.31
C TRP A 73 18.05 -9.33 5.63
N PRO A 74 18.16 -8.00 5.74
CA PRO A 74 19.37 -7.38 6.27
C PRO A 74 19.73 -7.99 7.65
N PRO A 75 21.02 -8.13 8.00
CA PRO A 75 21.44 -8.72 9.27
C PRO A 75 20.76 -8.10 10.49
N ALA A 76 20.51 -6.79 10.45
CA ALA A 76 19.82 -6.05 11.51
C ALA A 76 18.36 -6.50 11.74
N TRP A 77 17.69 -7.04 10.72
CA TRP A 77 16.30 -7.53 10.84
C TRP A 77 16.27 -8.99 11.29
N ARG A 78 17.25 -9.80 10.87
CA ARG A 78 17.41 -11.19 11.36
C ARG A 78 17.70 -11.23 12.86
N ALA A 79 18.34 -10.20 13.39
CA ALA A 79 18.56 -10.02 14.83
C ALA A 79 17.27 -9.70 15.62
N GLY A 80 16.12 -9.53 14.94
CA GLY A 80 14.82 -9.28 15.54
C GLY A 80 14.36 -7.82 15.43
N GLY A 81 13.37 -7.46 16.24
CA GLY A 81 12.82 -6.10 16.30
C GLY A 81 11.88 -5.72 15.15
N ARG A 82 11.46 -6.69 14.33
CA ARG A 82 10.36 -6.55 13.36
C ARG A 82 9.26 -7.54 13.69
N SER A 83 8.02 -7.05 13.72
CA SER A 83 6.86 -7.92 13.91
C SER A 83 6.64 -8.79 12.67
N ILE A 84 5.93 -9.91 12.85
CA ILE A 84 5.56 -10.77 11.72
C ILE A 84 4.74 -9.97 10.69
N ALA A 85 3.80 -9.12 11.15
CA ALA A 85 3.03 -8.26 10.26
C ALA A 85 3.89 -7.29 9.44
N PHE A 86 4.98 -6.77 10.02
CA PHE A 86 5.95 -5.96 9.28
C PHE A 86 6.63 -6.78 8.18
N LEU A 87 7.15 -7.95 8.53
CA LEU A 87 7.90 -8.82 7.61
C LEU A 87 7.03 -9.34 6.46
N GLU A 88 5.74 -9.54 6.71
CA GLU A 88 4.76 -10.01 5.73
C GLU A 88 4.19 -8.88 4.85
N LEU A 89 4.15 -7.65 5.35
CA LEU A 89 3.72 -6.48 4.56
C LEU A 89 4.83 -5.98 3.63
N PHE A 90 6.09 -6.09 4.04
CA PHE A 90 7.23 -5.60 3.27
C PHE A 90 7.31 -6.16 1.83
N PRO A 91 7.12 -7.46 1.57
CA PRO A 91 7.13 -8.02 0.23
C PRO A 91 6.07 -7.41 -0.69
N LEU A 92 4.90 -7.05 -0.14
CA LEU A 92 3.86 -6.37 -0.90
C LEU A 92 4.27 -4.96 -1.32
N VAL A 93 4.96 -4.24 -0.43
CA VAL A 93 5.58 -2.94 -0.76
C VAL A 93 6.59 -3.12 -1.90
N VAL A 94 7.46 -4.13 -1.80
CA VAL A 94 8.44 -4.43 -2.85
C VAL A 94 7.74 -4.75 -4.17
N ALA A 95 6.66 -5.54 -4.16
CA ALA A 95 5.92 -5.89 -5.36
C ALA A 95 5.36 -4.65 -6.09
N VAL A 96 4.78 -3.69 -5.35
CA VAL A 96 4.26 -2.47 -5.99
C VAL A 96 5.36 -1.52 -6.44
N CYS A 97 6.48 -1.44 -5.71
CA CYS A 97 7.63 -0.63 -6.15
C CYS A 97 8.30 -1.20 -7.41
N VAL A 98 8.49 -2.52 -7.48
CA VAL A 98 9.20 -3.18 -8.59
C VAL A 98 8.31 -3.33 -9.81
N TRP A 99 7.03 -3.69 -9.60
CA TRP A 99 6.11 -4.00 -10.69
C TRP A 99 5.06 -2.93 -10.97
N GLY A 100 5.02 -1.83 -10.22
CA GLY A 100 3.98 -0.80 -10.28
C GLY A 100 3.61 -0.36 -11.69
N GLN A 101 4.60 -0.07 -12.54
CA GLN A 101 4.39 0.32 -13.93
C GLN A 101 3.60 -0.71 -14.76
N TRP A 102 3.73 -2.00 -14.47
CA TRP A 102 3.00 -3.07 -15.15
C TRP A 102 1.66 -3.40 -14.50
N LEU A 103 1.46 -2.95 -13.26
CA LEU A 103 0.21 -3.05 -12.52
C LEU A 103 -0.73 -1.86 -12.81
N MET A 104 -0.25 -0.84 -13.53
CA MET A 104 -1.04 0.30 -13.99
C MET A 104 -2.34 -0.16 -14.65
N HIS A 105 -3.45 0.44 -14.19
CA HIS A 105 -4.82 0.17 -14.66
C HIS A 105 -5.31 -1.27 -14.47
N LYS A 106 -4.61 -2.11 -13.70
CA LYS A 106 -5.01 -3.49 -13.42
C LYS A 106 -5.59 -3.63 -12.03
N ARG A 107 -6.59 -4.49 -11.90
CA ARG A 107 -7.08 -4.99 -10.62
C ARG A 107 -6.11 -6.05 -10.12
N VAL A 108 -5.41 -5.75 -9.03
CA VAL A 108 -4.41 -6.62 -8.44
C VAL A 108 -4.97 -7.32 -7.21
N LEU A 109 -4.90 -8.65 -7.20
CA LEU A 109 -5.16 -9.48 -6.02
C LEU A 109 -3.83 -9.90 -5.39
N PHE A 110 -3.58 -9.44 -4.16
CA PHE A 110 -2.46 -9.91 -3.36
C PHE A 110 -2.86 -11.16 -2.57
N ARG A 111 -2.11 -12.24 -2.75
CA ARG A 111 -2.26 -13.54 -2.06
C ARG A 111 -1.29 -13.56 -0.89
N VAL A 112 -1.83 -13.32 0.30
CA VAL A 112 -1.07 -13.28 1.57
C VAL A 112 -1.77 -14.18 2.56
N ASP A 113 -1.02 -14.98 3.31
CA ASP A 113 -1.52 -15.91 4.33
C ASP A 113 -1.61 -15.28 5.73
N ASN A 114 -0.97 -14.12 5.93
CA ASN A 114 -1.05 -13.36 7.17
C ASN A 114 -2.31 -12.47 7.26
N MET A 115 -3.27 -12.89 8.09
CA MET A 115 -4.51 -12.15 8.31
C MET A 115 -4.31 -10.73 8.89
N ALA A 116 -3.25 -10.48 9.66
CA ALA A 116 -2.98 -9.15 10.20
C ALA A 116 -2.63 -8.17 9.06
N VAL A 117 -1.86 -8.61 8.07
CA VAL A 117 -1.54 -7.81 6.87
C VAL A 117 -2.81 -7.51 6.07
N VAL A 118 -3.66 -8.52 5.86
CA VAL A 118 -4.96 -8.33 5.19
C VAL A 118 -5.79 -7.26 5.90
N GLN A 119 -5.87 -7.30 7.24
CA GLN A 119 -6.59 -6.30 8.02
C GLN A 119 -5.96 -4.91 7.93
N VAL A 120 -4.63 -4.81 7.97
CA VAL A 120 -3.90 -3.55 7.89
C VAL A 120 -4.15 -2.85 6.55
N ILE A 121 -4.11 -3.59 5.44
CA ILE A 121 -4.38 -3.06 4.10
C ILE A 121 -5.85 -2.65 3.98
N ASN A 122 -6.79 -3.54 4.32
CA ASN A 122 -8.21 -3.28 4.14
C ASN A 122 -8.73 -2.14 5.03
N ARG A 123 -8.20 -2.01 6.25
CA ARG A 123 -8.56 -0.91 7.16
C ARG A 123 -7.74 0.35 6.95
N GLN A 124 -6.72 0.29 6.08
CA GLN A 124 -5.72 1.34 5.89
C GLN A 124 -5.18 1.90 7.23
N SER A 125 -4.95 1.03 8.20
CA SER A 125 -4.48 1.42 9.53
C SER A 125 -3.75 0.30 10.26
N ALA A 126 -2.79 0.69 11.09
CA ALA A 126 -2.05 -0.21 11.96
C ALA A 126 -1.78 0.46 13.31
N ARG A 127 -1.65 -0.36 14.37
CA ARG A 127 -1.26 0.14 15.70
C ARG A 127 0.25 0.34 15.83
N GLU A 128 1.02 -0.50 15.14
CA GLU A 128 2.48 -0.46 15.17
C GLU A 128 3.01 0.58 14.19
N ALA A 129 3.88 1.47 14.68
CA ALA A 129 4.40 2.60 13.89
C ALA A 129 5.20 2.14 12.65
N GLN A 130 5.99 1.08 12.77
CA GLN A 130 6.78 0.55 11.66
C GLN A 130 5.90 -0.04 10.55
N VAL A 131 4.84 -0.77 10.92
CA VAL A 131 3.85 -1.30 9.97
C VAL A 131 3.10 -0.16 9.29
N LEU A 132 2.72 0.88 10.05
CA LEU A 132 2.06 2.04 9.48
C LEU A 132 2.96 2.82 8.51
N GLN A 133 4.27 2.86 8.79
CA GLN A 133 5.25 3.44 7.86
C GLN A 133 5.30 2.68 6.53
N LEU A 134 5.36 1.34 6.56
CA LEU A 134 5.27 0.54 5.33
C LEU A 134 3.94 0.72 4.63
N LEU A 135 2.82 0.77 5.36
CA LEU A 135 1.50 0.97 4.78
C LEU A 135 1.42 2.31 4.04
N ARG A 136 2.02 3.38 4.54
CA ARG A 136 2.07 4.67 3.82
C ARG A 136 2.80 4.55 2.49
N VAL A 137 3.94 3.86 2.48
CA VAL A 137 4.69 3.62 1.24
C VAL A 137 3.84 2.77 0.30
N PHE A 138 3.27 1.67 0.78
CA PHE A 138 2.39 0.82 0.00
C PHE A 138 1.24 1.59 -0.66
N VAL A 139 0.51 2.40 0.13
CA VAL A 139 -0.60 3.22 -0.35
C VAL A 139 -0.12 4.25 -1.37
N LEU A 140 0.96 4.97 -1.08
CA LEU A 140 1.52 5.97 -1.98
C LEU A 140 1.91 5.34 -3.32
N GLU A 141 2.65 4.23 -3.29
CA GLU A 141 3.06 3.51 -4.49
C GLU A 141 1.85 2.99 -5.28
N CYS A 142 0.81 2.47 -4.62
CA CYS A 142 -0.43 2.10 -5.31
C CYS A 142 -1.12 3.30 -5.97
N LEU A 143 -1.13 4.46 -5.30
CA LEU A 143 -1.73 5.68 -5.84
C LEU A 143 -0.94 6.23 -7.03
N LEU A 144 0.39 6.15 -7.00
CA LEU A 144 1.27 6.60 -8.08
C LEU A 144 1.32 5.60 -9.26
N ALA A 145 1.29 4.31 -8.95
CA ALA A 145 1.35 3.21 -9.91
C ALA A 145 -0.01 2.80 -10.50
N ILE A 146 -1.12 3.41 -10.07
CA ILE A 146 -2.42 3.28 -10.73
C ILE A 146 -2.90 4.68 -11.17
N PRO A 147 -2.12 5.43 -11.97
CA PRO A 147 -2.53 6.75 -12.42
C PRO A 147 -3.55 6.55 -13.55
N ILE A 148 -4.82 6.82 -13.29
CA ILE A 148 -5.90 6.68 -14.26
C ILE A 148 -5.59 7.62 -15.44
N SER A 149 -5.25 7.08 -16.61
CA SER A 149 -5.03 7.90 -17.78
C SER A 149 -6.38 8.41 -18.26
N GLY A 150 -6.54 9.73 -18.39
CA GLY A 150 -7.75 10.35 -18.98
C GLY A 150 -7.94 10.06 -20.47
N ARG A 151 -7.22 9.08 -21.04
CA ARG A 151 -7.22 8.75 -22.46
C ARG A 151 -7.74 7.36 -22.83
N ASP A 152 -8.30 6.61 -21.89
CA ASP A 152 -9.06 5.39 -22.19
C ASP A 152 -10.57 5.69 -22.21
N MET A 153 -10.99 6.63 -23.05
CA MET A 153 -12.37 6.66 -23.55
C MET A 153 -12.43 5.67 -24.71
N CYS A 154 -12.93 4.45 -24.45
CA CYS A 154 -13.50 3.64 -25.51
C CYS A 154 -14.59 4.48 -26.19
N ARG A 155 -14.32 4.99 -27.41
CA ARG A 155 -15.38 5.23 -28.38
C ARG A 155 -15.87 3.85 -28.78
N GLY A 156 -16.95 3.40 -28.16
CA GLY A 156 -17.73 2.27 -28.64
C GLY A 156 -18.60 2.76 -29.79
N GLU A 157 -18.38 2.17 -30.96
CA GLU A 157 -19.40 1.98 -31.99
C GLU A 157 -20.56 1.12 -31.45
#